data_AF-A0A6A4ZC85-F1
#
_entry.id   AF-A0A6A4ZC85-F1
#
_cell.length_a   1.000
_cell.length_b   1.000
_cell.length_c   1.000
_cell.angle_alpha   90.00
_cell.angle_beta   90.00
_cell.angle_gamma   90.00
#
_symmetry.space_group_name_H-M   'P 1'
#
loop_
_entity.id
_entity.type
_entity.pdbx_description
1 polymer ?
#
loop_
_entity_poly.entity_id
_entity_poly.type
_entity_poly.pdbx_seq_one_letter_code
_entity_poly.pdbx_strand_id
1 'polypeptide(L)'
;MGVYAKHDNDGRKALVLEFLQANLPVTTFAEMRGIPRTTLRNMLKRGDRICAQDAKGKKATLGGQGRKQLITFAGELETFMDAVRDEECYLTHTHMITFMKLHHKEWLDEYLMNKKNDERA
;
A
#
# COMPACT_ATOMS: atom_id res chain seq x y z
N MET A 1 -27.50 17.39 6.71
CA MET A 1 -26.35 17.09 5.85
C MET A 1 -25.10 17.10 6.72
N GLY A 2 -24.56 15.94 7.08
CA GLY A 2 -23.35 15.89 7.91
C GLY A 2 -22.13 16.32 7.10
N VAL A 3 -21.38 17.30 7.59
CA VAL A 3 -20.13 17.75 6.97
C VAL A 3 -19.16 16.57 6.91
N TYR A 4 -18.66 16.24 5.73
CA TYR A 4 -17.67 15.18 5.57
C TYR A 4 -16.33 15.66 6.14
N ALA A 5 -16.09 15.41 7.42
CA ALA A 5 -14.82 15.69 8.05
C ALA A 5 -13.76 14.68 7.58
N LYS A 6 -12.69 15.19 6.97
CA LYS A 6 -11.54 14.37 6.59
C LYS A 6 -10.74 14.06 7.86
N HIS A 7 -10.73 12.80 8.28
CA HIS A 7 -9.89 12.35 9.39
C HIS A 7 -8.51 11.93 8.88
N ASP A 8 -7.45 12.38 9.55
CA ASP A 8 -6.11 11.83 9.40
C ASP A 8 -5.99 10.49 10.16
N ASN A 9 -4.86 9.79 10.01
CA ASN A 9 -4.68 8.48 10.63
C ASN A 9 -4.55 8.58 12.16
N ASP A 10 -3.96 9.65 12.69
CA ASP A 10 -3.86 9.88 14.15
C ASP A 10 -5.25 10.05 14.76
N GLY A 11 -6.08 10.90 14.18
CA GLY A 11 -7.45 11.12 14.60
C GLY A 11 -8.30 9.86 14.50
N ARG A 12 -8.12 9.05 13.43
CA ARG A 12 -8.78 7.75 13.31
C ARG A 12 -8.33 6.79 14.41
N LYS A 13 -7.03 6.72 14.69
CA LYS A 13 -6.48 5.83 15.72
C LYS A 13 -6.97 6.22 17.10
N ALA A 14 -6.96 7.52 17.43
CA ALA A 14 -7.52 8.04 18.68
C ALA A 14 -9.00 7.69 18.84
N LEU A 15 -9.82 7.89 17.80
CA LEU A 15 -11.25 7.56 17.82
C LEU A 15 -11.52 6.06 18.00
N VAL A 16 -10.73 5.20 17.35
CA VAL A 16 -10.84 3.74 17.49
C VAL A 16 -10.47 3.31 18.91
N LEU A 17 -9.37 3.82 19.45
CA LEU A 17 -8.93 3.50 20.82
C LEU A 17 -9.93 3.99 21.87
N GLU A 18 -10.42 5.21 21.72
CA GLU A 18 -11.42 5.79 22.61
C GLU A 18 -12.74 5.02 22.56
N PHE A 19 -13.18 4.58 21.38
CA PHE A 19 -14.36 3.73 21.24
C PHE A 19 -14.20 2.41 22.00
N LEU A 20 -13.03 1.76 21.88
CA LEU A 20 -12.74 0.50 22.58
C LEU A 20 -12.73 0.67 24.11
N GLN A 21 -12.36 1.86 24.61
CA GLN A 21 -12.36 2.17 26.03
C GLN A 21 -13.73 2.60 26.55
N ALA A 22 -14.53 3.30 25.74
CA ALA A 22 -15.82 3.87 26.17
C ALA A 22 -16.89 2.81 26.45
N ASN A 23 -16.76 1.60 25.90
CA ASN A 23 -17.74 0.51 26.02
C ASN A 23 -19.20 0.96 25.73
N LEU A 24 -19.35 1.84 24.74
CA LEU A 24 -20.64 2.37 24.28
C LEU A 24 -21.05 1.72 22.96
N PRO A 25 -22.36 1.64 22.65
CA PRO A 25 -22.79 1.24 21.33
C PRO A 25 -22.35 2.27 20.28
N VAL A 26 -22.05 1.79 19.07
CA VAL A 26 -21.58 2.60 17.92
C VAL A 26 -22.48 3.80 17.64
N THR A 27 -23.80 3.67 17.85
CA THR A 27 -24.79 4.74 17.71
C THR A 27 -24.49 5.91 18.62
N THR A 28 -24.43 5.65 19.92
CA THR A 28 -24.27 6.65 20.97
C THR A 28 -22.91 7.32 20.88
N PHE A 29 -21.85 6.55 20.62
CA PHE A 29 -20.51 7.10 20.45
C PHE A 29 -20.40 7.99 19.20
N ALA A 30 -20.99 7.56 18.08
CA ALA A 30 -21.00 8.33 16.84
C ALA A 30 -21.73 9.68 16.99
N GLU A 31 -22.87 9.69 17.66
CA GLU A 31 -23.63 10.91 17.97
C GLU A 31 -22.85 11.85 18.89
N MET A 32 -22.27 11.31 19.97
CA MET A 32 -21.46 12.08 20.91
C MET A 32 -20.24 12.74 20.26
N ARG A 33 -19.60 12.06 19.30
CA ARG A 33 -18.42 12.57 18.58
C ARG A 33 -18.77 13.34 17.32
N GLY A 34 -20.05 13.45 16.96
CA GLY A 34 -20.49 14.14 15.73
C GLY A 34 -20.01 13.46 14.43
N ILE A 35 -19.80 12.14 14.46
CA ILE A 35 -19.28 11.36 13.33
C ILE A 35 -20.41 10.53 12.72
N PRO A 36 -20.54 10.44 11.37
CA PRO A 36 -21.50 9.53 10.77
C PRO A 36 -21.27 8.07 11.22
N ARG A 37 -22.35 7.40 11.63
CA ARG A 37 -22.32 5.98 12.07
C ARG A 37 -21.63 5.05 11.06
N THR A 38 -21.82 5.30 9.77
CA THR A 38 -21.20 4.55 8.67
C THR A 38 -19.69 4.73 8.65
N THR A 39 -19.21 5.95 8.86
CA THR A 39 -17.79 6.28 8.94
C THR A 39 -17.13 5.57 10.12
N LEU A 40 -17.71 5.66 11.32
CA LEU A 40 -17.19 4.99 12.51
C LEU A 40 -17.14 3.46 12.31
N ARG A 41 -18.20 2.87 11.75
CA ARG A 41 -18.22 1.43 11.44
C ARG A 41 -17.11 1.03 10.47
N ASN A 42 -16.84 1.85 9.44
CA ASN A 42 -15.77 1.60 8.49
C ASN A 42 -14.36 1.73 9.11
N MET A 43 -14.19 2.66 10.05
CA MET A 43 -12.96 2.78 10.84
C MET A 43 -12.74 1.53 11.70
N LEU A 44 -13.77 1.08 12.43
CA LEU A 44 -13.68 -0.12 13.28
C LEU A 44 -13.39 -1.39 12.46
N LYS A 45 -14.02 -1.57 11.30
CA LYS A 45 -13.71 -2.68 10.38
C LYS A 45 -12.25 -2.70 9.90
N ARG A 46 -11.58 -1.55 9.90
CA ARG A 46 -10.18 -1.39 9.52
C ARG A 46 -9.30 -1.08 10.73
N GLY A 47 -9.82 -1.26 11.95
CA GLY A 47 -9.20 -0.82 13.21
C GLY A 47 -7.81 -1.40 13.37
N ASP A 48 -7.65 -2.71 13.16
CA ASP A 48 -6.35 -3.38 13.25
C ASP A 48 -5.30 -2.75 12.34
N ARG A 49 -5.67 -2.46 11.08
CA ARG A 49 -4.77 -1.82 10.11
C ARG A 49 -4.48 -0.37 10.46
N ILE A 50 -5.47 0.38 10.95
CA ILE A 50 -5.31 1.78 11.38
C ILE A 50 -4.38 1.85 12.60
N CYS A 51 -4.51 0.91 13.53
CA CYS A 51 -3.74 0.88 14.77
C CYS A 51 -2.31 0.35 14.57
N ALA A 52 -2.13 -0.69 13.75
CA ALA A 52 -0.85 -1.35 13.50
C ALA A 52 0.08 -0.58 12.56
N GLN A 53 -0.45 0.35 11.79
CA GLN A 53 0.34 1.05 10.79
C GLN A 53 1.23 2.15 11.40
N ASP A 54 2.52 2.12 11.06
CA ASP A 54 3.53 3.10 11.43
C ASP A 54 3.70 4.24 10.40
N ALA A 55 2.62 4.57 9.67
CA ALA A 55 2.67 5.68 8.71
C ALA A 55 2.53 7.02 9.42
N LYS A 56 3.09 8.07 8.80
CA LYS A 56 2.94 9.46 9.28
C LYS A 56 1.47 9.81 9.52
N GLY A 57 1.14 9.99 10.79
CA GLY A 57 -0.23 10.07 11.28
C GLY A 57 -1.09 11.22 10.72
N LYS A 58 -0.45 12.33 10.32
CA LYS A 58 -1.11 13.48 9.65
C LYS A 58 -1.64 13.18 8.24
N LYS A 59 -1.32 12.02 7.65
CA LYS A 59 -1.87 11.64 6.34
C LYS A 59 -3.24 10.99 6.51
N ALA A 60 -4.14 11.28 5.57
CA ALA A 60 -5.47 10.66 5.53
C ALA A 60 -5.47 9.27 4.87
N THR A 61 -4.36 8.84 4.27
CA THR A 61 -4.22 7.53 3.63
C THR A 61 -3.33 6.63 4.47
N LEU A 62 -3.70 5.35 4.51
CA LEU A 62 -2.98 4.28 5.18
C LEU A 62 -1.74 3.83 4.39
N GLY A 63 -1.05 4.73 3.68
CA GLY A 63 0.10 4.36 2.82
C GLY A 63 -0.20 3.19 1.87
N GLY A 64 0.82 2.59 1.26
CA GLY A 64 0.67 1.32 0.50
C GLY A 64 -0.23 1.37 -0.75
N GLN A 65 -0.76 2.54 -1.11
CA GLN A 65 -1.59 2.78 -2.29
C GLN A 65 -0.76 2.96 -3.58
N GLY A 66 0.56 2.74 -3.50
CA GLY A 66 1.44 2.72 -4.67
C GLY A 66 1.21 1.49 -5.54
N ARG A 67 1.77 1.49 -6.76
CA ARG A 67 1.77 0.29 -7.60
C ARG A 67 2.41 -0.85 -6.83
N LYS A 68 1.66 -1.94 -6.66
CA LYS A 68 2.18 -3.18 -6.10
C LYS A 68 3.29 -3.68 -7.04
N GLN A 69 4.33 -4.28 -6.46
CA GLN A 69 5.38 -4.94 -7.23
C GLN A 69 4.71 -5.97 -8.16
N LEU A 70 4.89 -5.79 -9.47
CA LEU A 70 4.34 -6.68 -10.49
C LEU A 70 5.20 -7.94 -10.67
N ILE A 71 6.49 -7.79 -10.36
CA ILE A 71 7.52 -8.80 -10.55
C ILE A 71 7.74 -9.49 -9.21
N THR A 72 7.60 -10.81 -9.18
CA THR A 72 7.73 -11.62 -7.97
C THR A 72 9.16 -11.67 -7.42
N PHE A 73 10.15 -11.39 -8.26
CA PHE A 73 11.59 -11.39 -7.94
C PHE A 73 12.19 -9.98 -7.83
N ALA A 74 11.37 -8.94 -7.57
CA ALA A 74 11.85 -7.56 -7.54
C ALA A 74 13.04 -7.34 -6.57
N GLY A 75 13.06 -8.01 -5.42
CA GLY A 75 14.16 -7.92 -4.45
C GLY A 75 15.47 -8.58 -4.92
N GLU A 76 15.39 -9.68 -5.66
CA GLU A 76 16.56 -10.33 -6.26
C GLU A 76 17.16 -9.45 -7.36
N LEU A 77 16.29 -8.83 -8.18
CA LEU A 77 16.72 -7.88 -9.19
C LEU A 77 17.36 -6.63 -8.55
N GLU A 78 16.82 -6.11 -7.45
CA GLU A 78 17.41 -4.98 -6.73
C GLU A 78 18.80 -5.31 -6.18
N THR A 79 18.96 -6.50 -5.57
CA THR A 79 20.25 -6.98 -5.07
C THR A 79 21.28 -7.10 -6.21
N PHE A 80 20.88 -7.64 -7.36
CA PHE A 80 21.73 -7.68 -8.55
C PHE A 80 22.10 -6.28 -9.05
N MET A 81 21.14 -5.34 -9.08
CA MET A 81 21.38 -3.97 -9.51
C MET A 81 22.39 -3.25 -8.63
N ASP A 82 22.35 -3.47 -7.32
CA ASP A 82 23.31 -2.88 -6.38
C ASP A 82 24.71 -3.51 -6.54
N ALA A 83 24.81 -4.84 -6.68
CA ALA A 83 26.07 -5.51 -6.96
C ALA A 83 26.73 -5.00 -8.26
N VAL A 84 25.94 -4.85 -9.34
CA VAL A 84 26.45 -4.30 -10.61
C VAL A 84 26.90 -2.85 -10.46
N ARG A 85 26.26 -2.02 -9.62
CA ARG A 85 26.69 -0.63 -9.38
C ARG A 85 27.97 -0.54 -8.57
N ASP A 86 28.18 -1.50 -7.67
CA ASP A 86 29.38 -1.56 -6.84
C ASP A 86 30.61 -2.04 -7.67
N GLU A 87 30.38 -2.91 -8.66
CA GLU A 87 31.44 -3.45 -9.54
C GLU A 87 31.66 -2.63 -10.82
N GLU A 88 30.59 -2.20 -11.49
CA GLU A 88 30.60 -1.41 -12.73
C GLU A 88 29.92 -0.05 -12.53
N CYS A 89 30.49 1.02 -13.08
CA CYS A 89 29.93 2.38 -12.92
C CYS A 89 28.54 2.58 -13.57
N TYR A 90 28.07 1.69 -14.45
CA TYR A 90 26.82 1.89 -15.19
C TYR A 90 25.91 0.65 -15.23
N LEU A 91 24.82 0.71 -14.46
CA LEU A 91 23.71 -0.21 -14.62
C LEU A 91 22.88 0.14 -15.86
N THR A 92 22.73 -0.80 -16.78
CA THR A 92 21.91 -0.62 -18.00
C THR A 92 20.70 -1.54 -18.00
N HIS A 93 19.72 -1.22 -18.85
CA HIS A 93 18.59 -2.11 -19.11
C HIS A 93 19.05 -3.49 -19.64
N THR A 94 20.14 -3.56 -20.40
CA THR A 94 20.70 -4.84 -20.87
C THR A 94 21.10 -5.72 -19.71
N HIS A 95 21.75 -5.19 -18.67
CA HIS A 95 22.09 -5.96 -17.46
C HIS A 95 20.84 -6.54 -16.81
N MET A 96 19.79 -5.72 -16.64
CA MET A 96 18.52 -6.18 -16.06
C MET A 96 17.83 -7.26 -16.93
N ILE A 97 17.79 -7.11 -18.26
CA ILE A 97 17.23 -8.14 -19.14
C ILE A 97 18.06 -9.42 -19.06
N THR A 98 19.39 -9.32 -19.08
CA THR A 98 20.27 -10.49 -19.02
C THR A 98 20.06 -11.25 -17.72
N PHE A 99 19.98 -10.55 -16.59
CA PHE A 99 19.62 -11.16 -15.31
C PHE A 99 18.27 -11.90 -15.39
N MET A 100 17.23 -11.24 -15.92
CA MET A 100 15.92 -11.87 -16.10
C MET A 100 15.96 -13.09 -17.02
N LYS A 101 16.74 -13.05 -18.11
CA LYS A 101 16.91 -14.19 -19.03
C LYS A 101 17.67 -15.36 -18.40
N LEU A 102 18.60 -15.09 -17.49
CA LEU A 102 19.42 -16.12 -16.85
C LEU A 102 18.70 -16.78 -15.67
N HIS A 103 18.00 -16.00 -14.85
CA HIS A 103 17.46 -16.47 -13.57
C HIS A 103 15.93 -16.59 -13.54
N HIS A 104 15.22 -15.84 -14.39
CA HIS A 104 13.75 -15.77 -14.39
C HIS A 104 13.17 -15.95 -15.79
N LYS A 105 13.78 -16.83 -16.60
CA LYS A 105 13.40 -17.05 -18.00
C LYS A 105 11.93 -17.44 -18.16
N GLU A 106 11.44 -18.37 -17.35
CA GLU A 106 10.05 -18.82 -17.41
C GLU A 106 9.07 -17.67 -17.17
N TRP A 107 9.35 -16.83 -16.16
CA TRP A 107 8.54 -15.64 -15.89
C TRP A 107 8.60 -14.64 -17.04
N LEU A 108 9.79 -14.43 -17.63
CA LEU A 108 9.96 -13.52 -18.76
C LEU A 108 9.19 -14.03 -20.00
N ASP A 109 9.25 -15.33 -20.26
CA ASP A 109 8.53 -15.97 -21.37
C ASP A 109 7.00 -15.85 -21.15
N GLU A 110 6.49 -16.14 -19.94
CA GLU A 110 5.07 -15.95 -19.59
C GLU A 110 4.65 -14.48 -19.73
N TYR A 111 5.47 -13.55 -19.25
CA TYR A 111 5.21 -12.12 -19.37
C TYR A 111 5.10 -11.69 -20.83
N LEU A 112 6.01 -12.15 -21.69
CA LEU A 112 5.99 -11.84 -23.12
C LEU A 112 4.78 -12.45 -23.84
N MET A 113 4.38 -13.67 -23.48
CA MET A 113 3.19 -14.32 -24.07
C MET A 113 1.89 -13.60 -23.68
N ASN A 114 1.80 -13.12 -22.44
CA ASN A 114 0.60 -12.45 -21.91
C ASN A 114 0.58 -10.95 -22.21
N LYS A 115 1.70 -10.38 -22.65
CA LYS A 115 1.78 -8.96 -23.03
C LYS A 115 0.97 -8.76 -24.32
N LYS A 116 -0.23 -8.21 -24.17
CA LYS A 116 -1.00 -7.70 -25.31
C LYS A 116 -0.14 -6.67 -26.05
N ASN A 117 0.09 -6.88 -27.34
CA ASN A 117 0.69 -5.86 -28.18
C ASN A 117 -0.23 -4.66 -28.16
N ASP A 118 0.19 -3.62 -27.44
CA ASP A 118 -0.40 -2.29 -27.51
C ASP A 118 0.08 -1.66 -28.82
N GLU A 119 -0.29 -2.27 -29.96
CA GLU A 119 -0.24 -1.61 -31.25
C GLU A 119 -1.30 -0.50 -31.20
N ARG A 120 -0.87 0.68 -30.74
CA ARG A 120 -1.64 1.91 -30.86
C ARG A 120 -1.85 2.18 -32.36
N ALA A 121 -3.02 1.78 -32.86
CA ALA A 121 -3.64 2.36 -34.06
C ALA A 121 -4.06 3.81 -33.79
#